data_AF-K3ZM59-F1
#
_entry.id   AF-K3ZM59-F1
#
_cell.length_a   1.000
_cell.length_b   1.000
_cell.length_c   1.000
_cell.angle_alpha   90.00
_cell.angle_beta   90.00
_cell.angle_gamma   90.00
#
_symmetry.space_group_name_H-M   'P 1'
#
loop_
_entity.id
_entity.type
_entity.pdbx_description
1 polymer ?
#
loop_
_entity_poly.entity_id
_entity_poly.type
_entity_poly.pdbx_seq_one_letter_code
_entity_poly.pdbx_strand_id
1 'polypeptide(L)'
;MASGRQCRLLIDLPMEVLINIAGHVAATSLQPMDDLHNLRVVYRVMHRACGDPSVGRRVALLRTYWEDMQWNELDRYYILLALLVGVGNPEACTIKGILSHVAAGGHDVGAYLYTLMMYRNNGGGADDDIVKMYI
;
A
#
# COMPACT_ATOMS: atom_id res chain seq x y z
N MET A 1 15.12 41.27 1.97
CA MET A 1 14.49 40.46 0.91
C MET A 1 13.58 39.44 1.58
N ALA A 2 12.26 39.67 1.55
CA ALA A 2 11.29 38.76 2.15
C ALA A 2 10.95 37.65 1.14
N SER A 3 11.46 36.44 1.38
CA SER A 3 11.06 35.25 0.62
C SER A 3 9.65 34.86 1.07
N GLY A 4 8.63 35.40 0.40
CA GLY A 4 7.25 35.01 0.61
C GLY A 4 7.10 33.52 0.29
N ARG A 5 6.90 32.69 1.33
CA ARG A 5 6.47 31.31 1.15
C ARG A 5 5.14 31.34 0.38
N GLN A 6 5.15 30.95 -0.88
CA GLN A 6 3.92 30.73 -1.64
C GLN A 6 3.23 29.50 -1.05
N CYS A 7 2.23 29.72 -0.21
CA CYS A 7 1.30 28.69 0.20
C CYS A 7 0.43 28.33 -1.02
N ARG A 8 0.85 27.33 -1.80
CA ARG A 8 0.00 26.75 -2.84
C ARG A 8 -1.05 25.87 -2.16
N LEU A 9 -2.32 26.14 -2.39
CA LEU A 9 -3.40 25.28 -1.92
C LEU A 9 -3.49 24.04 -2.83
N LEU A 10 -4.05 22.95 -2.33
CA LEU A 10 -4.27 21.74 -3.14
C LEU A 10 -5.06 22.01 -4.43
N ILE A 11 -5.90 23.06 -4.43
CA ILE A 11 -6.73 23.43 -5.59
C ILE A 11 -5.90 24.03 -6.74
N ASP A 12 -4.71 24.56 -6.44
CA ASP A 12 -3.84 25.26 -7.39
C ASP A 12 -2.81 24.32 -8.02
N LEU A 13 -2.76 23.07 -7.58
CA LEU A 13 -1.81 22.07 -8.06
C LEU A 13 -2.33 21.38 -9.33
N PRO A 14 -1.44 21.08 -10.29
CA PRO A 14 -1.82 20.29 -11.45
C PRO A 14 -2.20 18.87 -11.02
N MET A 15 -3.13 18.27 -11.77
CA MET A 15 -3.69 16.95 -11.48
C MET A 15 -2.63 15.87 -11.28
N GLU A 16 -1.56 15.89 -12.07
CA GLU A 16 -0.44 14.95 -11.98
C GLU A 16 0.27 15.00 -10.62
N VAL A 17 0.43 16.20 -10.05
CA VAL A 17 1.04 16.36 -8.72
C VAL A 17 0.10 15.81 -7.64
N LEU A 18 -1.22 16.00 -7.79
CA LEU A 18 -2.20 15.42 -6.88
C LEU A 18 -2.19 13.89 -6.93
N ILE A 19 -2.10 13.30 -8.12
CA ILE A 19 -1.93 11.85 -8.31
C ILE A 19 -0.64 11.36 -7.64
N ASN A 20 0.46 12.12 -7.75
CA ASN A 20 1.72 11.78 -7.09
C ASN A 20 1.61 11.86 -5.56
N ILE A 21 0.92 12.85 -5.00
CA ILE A 21 0.68 12.95 -3.56
C ILE A 21 -0.15 11.76 -3.08
N ALA A 22 -1.28 11.47 -3.74
CA ALA A 22 -2.13 10.32 -3.40
C ALA A 22 -1.37 9.00 -3.57
N GLY A 23 -0.56 8.86 -4.61
CA GLY A 23 0.30 7.71 -4.84
C GLY A 23 1.39 7.55 -3.79
N HIS A 24 1.92 8.65 -3.25
CA HIS A 24 2.87 8.60 -2.13
C HIS A 24 2.18 8.12 -0.86
N VAL A 25 1.00 8.67 -0.54
CA VAL A 25 0.17 8.20 0.57
C VAL A 25 -0.15 6.71 0.43
N ALA A 26 -0.51 6.25 -0.77
CA ALA A 26 -0.77 4.83 -1.04
C ALA A 26 0.46 3.93 -0.78
N ALA A 27 1.66 4.42 -1.06
CA ALA A 27 2.91 3.67 -0.92
C ALA A 27 3.45 3.68 0.53
N THR A 28 3.20 4.75 1.28
CA THR A 28 3.83 4.96 2.59
C THR A 28 2.89 4.89 3.77
N SER A 29 1.57 4.98 3.58
CA SER A 29 0.65 4.85 4.70
C SER A 29 0.64 3.41 5.26
N LEU A 30 0.34 3.28 6.56
CA LEU A 30 0.00 2.02 7.20
C LEU A 30 -1.46 1.61 6.93
N GLN A 31 -2.32 2.58 6.61
CA GLN A 31 -3.73 2.38 6.27
C GLN A 31 -4.09 3.11 4.97
N PRO A 32 -3.43 2.81 3.83
CA PRO A 32 -3.63 3.53 2.57
C PRO A 32 -5.08 3.57 2.10
N MET A 33 -5.89 2.56 2.40
CA MET A 33 -7.30 2.57 1.99
C MET A 33 -8.12 3.63 2.76
N ASP A 34 -7.92 3.72 4.07
CA ASP A 34 -8.60 4.72 4.91
C ASP A 34 -8.08 6.12 4.62
N ASP A 35 -6.76 6.28 4.45
CA ASP A 35 -6.16 7.57 4.13
C ASP A 35 -6.57 8.09 2.75
N LEU A 36 -6.60 7.22 1.72
CA LEU A 36 -7.08 7.61 0.40
C LEU A 36 -8.58 7.92 0.41
N HIS A 37 -9.36 7.18 1.20
CA HIS A 37 -10.78 7.45 1.41
C HIS A 37 -10.97 8.82 2.10
N ASN A 38 -10.22 9.10 3.16
CA ASN A 38 -10.25 10.38 3.87
C ASN A 38 -9.85 11.53 2.95
N LEU A 39 -8.78 11.38 2.16
CA LEU A 39 -8.39 12.36 1.14
C LEU A 39 -9.52 12.63 0.14
N ARG A 40 -10.20 11.57 -0.32
CA ARG A 40 -11.31 11.66 -1.28
C ARG A 40 -12.54 12.38 -0.70
N VAL A 41 -12.81 12.22 0.60
CA VAL A 41 -13.94 12.84 1.29
C VAL A 41 -13.65 14.29 1.67
N VAL A 42 -12.47 14.56 2.24
CA VAL A 42 -12.10 15.89 2.75
C VAL A 42 -11.75 16.86 1.61
N TYR A 43 -11.06 16.38 0.58
CA TYR A 43 -10.59 17.23 -0.52
C TYR A 43 -11.24 16.82 -1.84
N ARG A 44 -12.27 17.56 -2.25
CA ARG A 44 -13.00 17.29 -3.51
C ARG A 44 -12.08 17.23 -4.74
N VAL A 45 -10.99 18.00 -4.74
CA VAL A 45 -9.98 17.97 -5.82
C VAL A 45 -9.20 16.65 -5.85
N MET A 46 -8.94 16.04 -4.69
CA MET A 46 -8.28 14.74 -4.57
C MET A 46 -9.18 13.57 -4.99
N HIS A 47 -10.50 13.78 -5.12
CA HIS A 47 -11.41 12.70 -5.47
C HIS A 47 -11.04 11.99 -6.78
N ARG A 48 -10.63 12.77 -7.78
CA ARG A 48 -10.17 12.21 -9.06
C ARG A 48 -8.77 11.60 -8.93
N ALA A 49 -7.91 12.16 -8.07
CA ALA A 49 -6.52 11.73 -7.95
C ALA A 49 -6.45 10.37 -7.26
N CYS A 50 -7.18 10.19 -6.15
CA CYS A 50 -7.29 8.91 -5.46
C CYS A 50 -7.96 7.82 -6.32
N GLY A 51 -8.77 8.20 -7.31
CA GLY A 51 -9.40 7.27 -8.25
C GLY A 51 -8.53 6.88 -9.44
N ASP A 52 -7.34 7.48 -9.59
CA ASP A 52 -6.44 7.17 -10.70
C ASP A 52 -5.84 5.77 -10.53
N PRO A 53 -5.84 4.90 -11.57
CA PRO A 53 -5.26 3.56 -11.49
C PRO A 53 -3.79 3.54 -11.07
N SER A 54 -3.04 4.60 -11.35
CA SER A 54 -1.63 4.74 -10.96
C SER A 54 -1.45 4.82 -9.44
N VAL A 55 -2.45 5.32 -8.71
CA VAL A 55 -2.46 5.31 -7.24
C VAL A 55 -2.63 3.88 -6.72
N GLY A 56 -3.57 3.12 -7.29
CA GLY A 56 -3.77 1.71 -6.96
C GLY A 56 -2.52 0.86 -7.21
N ARG A 57 -1.79 1.12 -8.30
CA ARG A 57 -0.50 0.45 -8.58
C ARG A 57 0.59 0.72 -7.54
N ARG A 58 0.47 1.82 -6.78
CA ARG A 58 1.44 2.22 -5.75
C ARG A 58 1.05 1.76 -4.34
N VAL A 59 -0.12 1.14 -4.15
CA VAL A 59 -0.54 0.62 -2.85
C VAL A 59 0.43 -0.45 -2.36
N ALA A 60 1.03 -0.24 -1.18
CA ALA A 60 1.96 -1.16 -0.54
C ALA A 60 1.20 -2.21 0.30
N LEU A 61 0.58 -3.20 -0.36
CA LEU A 61 -0.32 -4.19 0.21
C LEU A 61 0.19 -4.91 1.46
N LEU A 62 1.46 -5.36 1.46
CA LEU A 62 2.01 -6.09 2.61
C LEU A 62 2.38 -5.17 3.77
N ARG A 63 2.47 -3.85 3.54
CA ARG A 63 2.66 -2.85 4.60
C ARG A 63 1.34 -2.54 5.32
N THR A 64 0.24 -2.55 4.58
CA THR A 64 -1.09 -2.09 5.01
C THR A 64 -1.76 -2.98 6.06
N TYR A 65 -1.60 -4.29 5.97
CA TYR A 65 -2.48 -5.27 6.63
C TYR A 65 -1.89 -5.87 7.90
N TRP A 66 -0.90 -5.24 8.53
CA TRP A 66 -0.28 -5.80 9.73
C TRP A 66 -0.92 -5.31 11.04
N GLU A 67 -1.02 -3.99 11.23
CA GLU A 67 -1.34 -3.41 12.55
C GLU A 67 -2.81 -3.57 12.94
N ASP A 68 -3.74 -3.48 11.97
CA ASP A 68 -5.19 -3.45 12.21
C ASP A 68 -5.97 -4.57 11.52
N MET A 69 -5.29 -5.53 10.88
CA MET A 69 -5.97 -6.65 10.23
C MET A 69 -6.60 -7.56 11.28
N GLN A 70 -7.89 -7.38 11.49
CA GLN A 70 -8.69 -8.42 12.11
C GLN A 70 -8.79 -9.58 11.10
N TRP A 71 -8.23 -10.74 11.43
CA TRP A 71 -8.21 -11.93 10.57
C TRP A 71 -9.61 -12.48 10.21
N ASN A 72 -10.66 -11.95 10.83
CA ASN A 72 -12.05 -12.15 10.44
C ASN A 72 -12.46 -11.37 9.16
N GLU A 73 -11.63 -10.43 8.68
CA GLU A 73 -11.87 -9.63 7.47
C GLU A 73 -11.08 -10.13 6.24
N LEU A 74 -10.67 -11.40 6.22
CA LEU A 74 -10.01 -12.04 5.07
C LEU A 74 -10.76 -11.80 3.73
N ASP A 75 -12.09 -11.74 3.76
CA ASP A 75 -12.90 -11.41 2.59
C ASP A 75 -12.58 -10.01 2.03
N ARG A 76 -12.40 -9.02 2.90
CA ARG A 76 -12.02 -7.67 2.47
C ARG A 76 -10.62 -7.64 1.87
N TYR A 77 -9.70 -8.42 2.43
CA TYR A 77 -8.36 -8.58 1.87
C TYR A 77 -8.43 -9.18 0.45
N TYR A 78 -9.22 -10.24 0.24
CA TYR A 78 -9.38 -10.83 -1.09
C TYR A 78 -10.04 -9.88 -2.10
N ILE A 79 -11.03 -9.09 -1.68
CA ILE A 79 -11.65 -8.07 -2.52
C ILE A 79 -10.61 -7.02 -2.93
N LEU A 80 -9.85 -6.49 -1.96
CA LEU A 80 -8.82 -5.51 -2.25
C LEU A 80 -7.73 -6.09 -3.15
N LEU A 81 -7.28 -7.31 -2.89
CA LEU A 81 -6.31 -8.02 -3.71
C LEU A 81 -6.79 -8.13 -5.15
N ALA A 82 -8.06 -8.51 -5.37
CA ALA A 82 -8.64 -8.60 -6.70
C ALA A 82 -8.67 -7.24 -7.42
N LEU A 83 -9.07 -6.18 -6.72
CA LEU A 83 -9.07 -4.81 -7.27
C LEU A 83 -7.66 -4.36 -7.66
N LEU A 84 -6.68 -4.63 -6.81
CA LEU A 84 -5.28 -4.23 -7.03
C LEU A 84 -4.61 -5.03 -8.15
N VAL A 85 -4.93 -6.33 -8.28
CA VAL A 85 -4.56 -7.12 -9.47
C VAL A 85 -5.18 -6.51 -10.73
N GLY A 86 -6.45 -6.10 -10.67
CA GLY A 86 -7.15 -5.50 -11.81
C GLY A 86 -6.51 -4.21 -12.33
N VAL A 87 -5.90 -3.40 -11.46
CA VAL A 87 -5.14 -2.20 -11.87
C VAL A 87 -3.67 -2.48 -12.19
N GLY A 88 -3.21 -3.72 -12.03
CA GLY A 88 -1.83 -4.15 -12.30
C GLY A 88 -0.84 -3.76 -11.22
N ASN A 89 -1.26 -3.77 -9.94
CA ASN A 89 -0.35 -3.58 -8.83
C ASN A 89 0.65 -4.76 -8.75
N PRO A 90 1.97 -4.51 -8.76
CA PRO A 90 2.98 -5.56 -8.84
C PRO A 90 3.00 -6.48 -7.61
N GLU A 91 2.76 -5.92 -6.42
CA GLU A 91 2.69 -6.67 -5.17
C GLU A 91 1.45 -7.56 -5.12
N ALA A 92 0.29 -7.02 -5.50
CA ALA A 92 -0.96 -7.77 -5.61
C ALA A 92 -0.86 -8.93 -6.60
N CYS A 93 -0.29 -8.68 -7.78
CA CYS A 93 -0.06 -9.71 -8.79
C CYS A 93 0.86 -10.82 -8.27
N THR A 94 1.93 -10.45 -7.58
CA THR A 94 2.88 -11.40 -6.99
C THR A 94 2.19 -12.26 -5.93
N ILE A 95 1.47 -11.64 -5.00
CA ILE A 95 0.72 -12.34 -3.95
C ILE A 95 -0.28 -13.30 -4.58
N LYS A 96 -1.12 -12.83 -5.52
CA LYS A 96 -2.12 -13.67 -6.19
C LYS A 96 -1.50 -14.90 -6.85
N GLY A 97 -0.33 -14.75 -7.47
CA GLY A 97 0.43 -15.87 -8.04
C GLY A 97 0.85 -16.89 -6.98
N ILE A 98 1.42 -16.41 -5.87
CA ILE A 98 1.83 -17.26 -4.74
C ILE A 98 0.62 -18.00 -4.16
N LEU A 99 -0.49 -17.31 -3.89
CA LEU A 99 -1.69 -17.95 -3.33
C LEU A 99 -2.26 -19.02 -4.26
N SER A 100 -2.20 -18.81 -5.57
CA SER A 100 -2.66 -19.79 -6.54
C SER A 100 -1.79 -21.05 -6.51
N HIS A 101 -0.47 -20.89 -6.35
CA HIS A 101 0.46 -22.01 -6.21
C HIS A 101 0.27 -22.75 -4.88
N VAL A 102 0.08 -22.03 -3.78
CA VAL A 102 -0.18 -22.60 -2.44
C VAL A 102 -1.48 -23.40 -2.43
N ALA A 103 -2.54 -22.86 -3.03
CA ALA A 103 -3.82 -23.55 -3.18
C ALA A 103 -3.70 -24.82 -4.04
N ALA A 104 -2.95 -24.77 -5.15
CA ALA A 104 -2.71 -25.93 -6.01
C ALA A 104 -1.93 -27.04 -5.29
N GLY A 105 -1.07 -26.68 -4.32
CA GLY A 105 -0.37 -27.62 -3.44
C GLY A 105 -1.21 -28.20 -2.31
N GLY A 106 -2.48 -27.79 -2.17
CA GLY A 106 -3.37 -28.25 -1.10
C GLY A 106 -3.07 -27.64 0.28
N HIS A 107 -2.25 -26.59 0.35
CA HIS A 107 -1.93 -25.91 1.60
C HIS A 107 -3.01 -24.90 1.99
N ASP A 108 -3.10 -24.61 3.28
CA ASP A 108 -3.95 -23.55 3.81
C ASP A 108 -3.39 -22.18 3.39
N VAL A 109 -4.09 -21.56 2.43
CA VAL A 109 -3.76 -20.25 1.86
C VAL A 109 -3.81 -19.14 2.92
N GLY A 110 -4.75 -19.22 3.86
CA GLY A 110 -4.88 -18.26 4.96
C GLY A 110 -3.69 -18.33 5.90
N ALA A 111 -3.30 -19.54 6.29
CA ALA A 111 -2.11 -19.76 7.12
C ALA A 111 -0.82 -19.29 6.43
N TYR A 112 -0.69 -19.47 5.11
CA TYR A 112 0.47 -19.01 4.35
C TYR A 112 0.52 -17.48 4.21
N LEU A 113 -0.64 -16.84 3.99
CA LEU A 113 -0.75 -15.37 4.01
C LEU A 113 -0.29 -14.80 5.35
N TYR A 114 -0.73 -15.43 6.43
CA TYR A 114 -0.33 -15.08 7.79
C TYR A 114 1.20 -15.10 7.94
N THR A 115 1.86 -16.18 7.56
CA THR A 115 3.32 -16.29 7.69
C THR A 115 4.07 -15.28 6.82
N LEU A 116 3.60 -15.00 5.60
CA LEU A 116 4.22 -14.01 4.71
C LEU A 116 4.17 -12.58 5.30
N MET A 117 3.03 -12.22 5.90
CA MET A 117 2.87 -10.91 6.56
C MET A 117 3.77 -10.81 7.81
N MET A 118 3.81 -11.86 8.64
CA MET A 118 4.70 -11.94 9.82
C MET A 118 6.17 -11.80 9.45
N TYR A 119 6.62 -12.50 8.41
CA TYR A 119 8.03 -12.50 8.00
C TYR A 119 8.51 -11.10 7.60
N ARG A 120 7.72 -10.38 6.80
CA ARG A 120 8.12 -9.06 6.28
C ARG A 120 8.11 -7.98 7.36
N ASN A 121 7.19 -8.04 8.32
CA ASN A 121 7.09 -7.02 9.37
C ASN A 121 8.16 -7.20 10.48
N ASN A 122 8.62 -8.42 10.72
CA ASN A 122 9.73 -8.69 11.65
C ASN A 122 11.10 -8.23 11.12
N GLY A 123 11.23 -7.88 9.84
CA GLY A 123 12.46 -7.31 9.28
C GLY A 123 12.74 -5.84 9.67
N GLY A 124 11.89 -5.26 10.54
CA GLY A 124 11.97 -3.85 10.94
C GLY A 124 12.84 -3.54 12.17
N GLY A 125 13.61 -4.48 12.70
CA GLY A 125 14.47 -4.28 13.86
C GLY A 125 15.89 -4.78 13.66
N ALA A 126 16.77 -3.89 13.21
CA ALA A 126 18.23 -3.94 13.28
C ALA A 126 18.91 -5.28 12.95
N ASP A 127 19.48 -5.40 11.74
CA ASP A 127 20.83 -5.99 11.61
C ASP A 127 21.58 -5.59 10.33
N ASP A 128 21.65 -4.29 10.04
CA ASP A 128 22.61 -3.75 9.05
C ASP A 128 24.03 -3.59 9.66
N ASP A 129 24.31 -4.16 10.84
CA ASP A 129 25.61 -4.07 11.52
C ASP A 129 26.44 -5.38 11.51
N ILE A 130 25.96 -6.46 10.89
CA ILE A 130 26.74 -7.71 10.75
C ILE A 130 27.91 -7.60 9.74
N VAL A 131 27.94 -6.58 8.87
CA VAL A 131 29.00 -6.45 7.84
C VAL A 131 30.30 -5.80 8.39
N LYS A 132 30.34 -5.36 9.65
CA LYS A 132 31.53 -4.68 10.23
C LYS A 132 32.50 -5.56 11.03
N MET A 133 32.27 -6.87 11.16
CA MET A 133 33.14 -7.74 11.97
C MET A 133 34.27 -8.46 11.20
N TYR A 134 34.49 -8.13 9.91
CA TYR A 134 35.50 -8.79 9.07
C TYR A 134 36.33 -7.85 8.19
N ILE A 135 36.52 -6.58 8.58
CA ILE A 135 37.54 -5.70 7.98
C ILE A 135 38.42 -5.13 9.09
#